data_AF-A0A538DNM5-F1
#
_entry.id   AF-A0A538DNM5-F1
#
_cell.length_a   1.000
_cell.length_b   1.000
_cell.length_c   1.000
_cell.angle_alpha   90.00
_cell.angle_beta   90.00
_cell.angle_gamma   90.00
#
_symmetry.space_group_name_H-M   'P 1'
#
loop_
_entity.id
_entity.type
_entity.pdbx_description
1 polymer ?
#
loop_
_entity_poly.entity_id
_entity_poly.type
_entity_poly.pdbx_seq_one_letter_code
_entity_poly.pdbx_strand_id
1 'polypeptide(L)'
;MTERSAGLAAERGGDVLVVIPAFNEAQSVGPVVVKVSSLGYPALVVDDGSIDRTAEVAEQAGAVVLRLPVNLGVGGALRCGFRYAVTHGYRIVVQCDADGQHDPAQIARLLDAMYTHGADLVIGSRFA
;
A
#
# COMPACT_ATOMS: atom_id res chain seq x y z
N MET A 1 1.98 -21.14 -24.11
CA MET A 1 1.05 -20.24 -23.40
C MET A 1 1.67 -19.79 -22.08
N THR A 2 2.98 -19.46 -22.04
CA THR A 2 3.73 -19.50 -20.77
C THR A 2 4.75 -18.38 -20.56
N GLU A 3 4.98 -17.49 -21.55
CA GLU A 3 5.89 -16.34 -21.38
C GLU A 3 5.15 -14.99 -21.34
N ARG A 4 4.02 -14.85 -22.07
CA ARG A 4 3.19 -13.62 -22.03
C ARG A 4 2.53 -13.36 -20.67
N SER A 5 2.20 -14.42 -19.92
CA SER A 5 1.48 -14.31 -18.64
C SER A 5 2.39 -13.77 -17.52
N ALA A 6 3.68 -14.12 -17.54
CA ALA A 6 4.67 -13.63 -16.57
C ALA A 6 5.05 -12.16 -16.85
N GLY A 7 5.18 -11.77 -18.13
CA GLY A 7 5.41 -10.38 -18.51
C GLY A 7 4.24 -9.46 -18.16
N LEU A 8 3.00 -9.91 -18.33
CA LEU A 8 1.81 -9.14 -17.95
C LEU A 8 1.68 -8.98 -16.43
N ALA A 9 2.07 -10.00 -15.64
CA ALA A 9 2.09 -9.90 -14.18
C ALA A 9 3.18 -8.94 -13.67
N ALA A 10 4.36 -8.93 -14.31
CA ALA A 10 5.45 -7.98 -14.00
C ALA A 10 5.09 -6.53 -14.39
N GLU A 11 4.43 -6.32 -15.54
CA GLU A 11 3.90 -5.00 -15.93
C GLU A 11 2.73 -4.55 -15.03
N ARG A 12 1.88 -5.48 -14.59
CA ARG A 12 0.79 -5.20 -13.63
C ARG A 12 1.30 -4.83 -12.23
N GLY A 13 2.49 -5.29 -11.83
CA GLY A 13 3.10 -4.97 -10.52
C GLY A 13 3.78 -3.61 -10.50
N GLY A 14 4.34 -3.14 -11.62
CA GLY A 14 5.03 -1.85 -11.73
C GLY A 14 4.12 -0.62 -11.62
N ASP A 15 2.82 -0.80 -11.87
CA ASP A 15 1.81 0.26 -11.85
C ASP A 15 1.10 0.44 -10.49
N VAL A 16 1.31 -0.49 -9.55
CA VAL A 16 0.57 -0.57 -8.28
C VAL A 16 1.42 -0.03 -7.15
N LEU A 17 0.84 0.85 -6.33
CA LEU A 17 1.42 1.29 -5.05
C LEU A 17 0.52 0.90 -3.89
N VAL A 18 1.08 0.28 -2.86
CA VAL A 18 0.37 0.05 -1.60
C VAL A 18 0.66 1.20 -0.66
N VAL A 19 -0.38 1.98 -0.34
CA VAL A 19 -0.31 3.11 0.60
C VAL A 19 -0.76 2.65 1.97
N ILE A 20 0.10 2.86 2.97
CA ILE A 20 -0.08 2.44 4.35
C ILE A 20 -0.06 3.68 5.24
N PRO A 21 -1.22 4.28 5.57
CA PRO A 21 -1.27 5.33 6.59
C PRO A 21 -0.90 4.75 7.95
N ALA A 22 -0.05 5.44 8.72
CA ALA A 22 0.41 4.98 10.02
C ALA A 22 0.49 6.14 11.03
N PHE A 23 0.09 5.89 12.28
CA PHE A 23 0.23 6.83 13.39
C PHE A 23 0.46 6.07 14.70
N ASN A 24 1.70 6.08 15.19
CA ASN A 24 2.15 5.32 16.38
C ASN A 24 1.94 3.80 16.27
N GLU A 25 2.39 3.23 15.16
CA GLU A 25 2.25 1.82 14.75
C GLU A 25 3.61 1.08 14.71
N ALA A 26 4.58 1.48 15.54
CA ALA A 26 5.93 0.91 15.50
C ALA A 26 5.99 -0.61 15.72
N GLN A 27 4.96 -1.20 16.35
CA GLN A 27 4.91 -2.65 16.63
C GLN A 27 4.36 -3.47 15.45
N SER A 28 3.57 -2.86 14.58
CA SER A 28 2.73 -3.51 13.57
C SER A 28 3.17 -3.20 12.14
N VAL A 29 3.67 -1.98 11.89
CA VAL A 29 4.00 -1.48 10.55
C VAL A 29 5.07 -2.32 9.83
N GLY A 30 6.09 -2.78 10.55
CA GLY A 30 7.19 -3.57 9.99
C GLY A 30 6.69 -4.87 9.35
N PRO A 31 6.00 -5.75 10.10
CA PRO A 31 5.36 -6.95 9.55
C PRO A 31 4.46 -6.69 8.33
N VAL A 32 3.65 -5.63 8.34
CA VAL A 32 2.77 -5.27 7.21
C VAL A 32 3.60 -4.92 5.98
N VAL A 33 4.61 -4.07 6.11
CA VAL A 33 5.51 -3.69 5.01
C VAL A 33 6.25 -4.90 4.43
N VAL A 34 6.78 -5.77 5.29
CA VAL A 34 7.45 -7.00 4.85
C VAL A 34 6.49 -7.88 4.07
N LYS A 35 5.25 -8.03 4.55
CA LYS A 35 4.24 -8.85 3.87
C LYS A 35 3.87 -8.28 2.51
N VAL A 36 3.61 -6.98 2.41
CA VAL A 36 3.34 -6.27 1.14
C VAL A 36 4.49 -6.48 0.16
N SER A 37 5.72 -6.24 0.60
CA SER A 37 6.92 -6.38 -0.23
C SER A 37 7.15 -7.82 -0.69
N SER A 38 6.88 -8.81 0.17
CA SER A 38 6.98 -10.24 -0.17
C SER A 38 6.02 -10.68 -1.28
N LEU A 39 4.94 -9.92 -1.50
CA LEU A 39 3.97 -10.15 -2.57
C LEU A 39 4.36 -9.41 -3.87
N GLY A 40 5.49 -8.72 -3.88
CA GLY A 40 6.02 -8.01 -5.06
C GLY A 40 5.47 -6.60 -5.26
N TYR A 41 4.79 -6.03 -4.26
CA TYR A 41 4.27 -4.66 -4.36
C TYR A 41 5.16 -3.66 -3.63
N PRO A 42 5.40 -2.46 -4.19
CA PRO A 42 6.05 -1.38 -3.47
C PRO A 42 5.13 -0.85 -2.37
N ALA A 43 5.72 -0.60 -1.20
CA ALA A 43 5.05 -0.04 -0.03
C ALA A 43 5.43 1.42 0.18
N LEU A 44 4.43 2.29 0.31
CA LEU A 44 4.56 3.65 0.78
C LEU A 44 3.90 3.76 2.16
N VAL A 45 4.68 3.97 3.20
CA VAL A 45 4.15 4.34 4.51
C VAL A 45 4.02 5.85 4.59
N VAL A 46 2.84 6.34 4.96
CA VAL A 46 2.62 7.75 5.27
C VAL A 46 2.51 7.86 6.79
N ASP A 47 3.62 8.26 7.42
CA ASP A 47 3.73 8.48 8.85
C ASP A 47 3.06 9.82 9.21
N ASP A 48 1.87 9.76 9.81
CA ASP A 48 0.99 10.89 10.09
C ASP A 48 1.36 11.60 11.41
N GLY A 49 2.64 11.93 11.55
CA GLY A 49 3.18 12.64 12.70
C GLY A 49 3.35 11.76 13.94
N SER A 50 3.79 10.52 13.78
CA SER A 50 4.09 9.64 14.92
C SER A 50 5.18 10.21 15.81
N ILE A 51 5.07 9.94 17.11
CA ILE A 51 6.09 10.30 18.12
C ILE A 51 6.96 9.11 18.54
N ASP A 52 6.61 7.92 18.07
CA ASP A 52 7.35 6.68 18.30
C ASP A 52 8.30 6.36 17.12
N ARG A 53 8.72 5.10 17.01
CA ARG A 53 9.64 4.62 15.97
C ARG A 53 8.94 4.16 14.68
N THR A 54 7.66 4.49 14.45
CA THR A 54 6.88 4.00 13.29
C THR A 54 7.62 4.15 11.96
N ALA A 55 8.05 5.37 11.63
CA ALA A 55 8.75 5.60 10.38
C ALA A 55 10.09 4.87 10.29
N GLU A 56 10.86 4.81 11.38
CA GLU A 56 12.15 4.09 11.39
C GLU A 56 11.95 2.60 11.14
N VAL A 57 10.95 1.99 11.78
CA VAL A 57 10.60 0.57 11.59
C VAL A 57 10.11 0.31 10.17
N ALA A 58 9.31 1.23 9.60
CA ALA A 58 8.85 1.14 8.21
C ALA A 58 9.99 1.23 7.20
N GLU A 59 10.93 2.17 7.38
CA GLU A 59 12.13 2.31 6.54
C GLU A 59 13.00 1.04 6.62
N GLN A 60 13.23 0.51 7.82
CA GLN A 60 13.98 -0.73 8.03
C GLN A 60 13.32 -1.95 7.39
N ALA A 61 11.99 -1.97 7.33
CA ALA A 61 11.22 -3.01 6.66
C ALA A 61 11.22 -2.88 5.12
N GLY A 62 11.77 -1.80 4.56
CA GLY A 62 11.94 -1.60 3.12
C GLY A 62 10.87 -0.71 2.47
N ALA A 63 10.03 -0.03 3.24
CA ALA A 63 9.08 0.94 2.69
C ALA A 63 9.77 2.26 2.31
N VAL A 64 9.22 2.94 1.31
CA VAL A 64 9.38 4.39 1.19
C VAL A 64 8.51 5.04 2.27
N VAL A 65 9.03 6.05 2.96
CA VAL A 65 8.29 6.72 4.05
C VAL A 65 8.13 8.21 3.78
N LEU A 66 6.89 8.68 3.83
CA LEU A 66 6.55 10.11 3.89
C LEU A 66 6.18 10.47 5.32
N ARG A 67 6.99 11.35 5.93
CA ARG A 67 6.77 11.81 7.30
C ARG A 67 6.06 13.15 7.28
N LEU A 68 4.84 13.17 7.79
CA LEU A 68 4.06 14.39 7.92
C LEU A 68 4.48 15.13 9.20
N PRO A 69 4.63 16.47 9.14
CA PRO A 69 5.11 17.24 10.29
C PRO A 69 4.10 17.35 11.43
N VAL A 70 2.83 17.07 11.13
CA VAL A 70 1.70 17.07 12.08
C VAL A 70 0.72 16.00 11.66
N ASN A 71 -0.06 15.48 12.62
CA ASN A 71 -1.14 14.55 12.36
C ASN A 71 -2.29 15.26 11.61
N LEU A 72 -2.59 14.79 10.39
CA LEU A 72 -3.65 15.28 9.51
C LEU A 72 -4.85 14.31 9.45
N GLY A 73 -4.77 13.19 10.17
CA GLY A 73 -5.70 12.08 10.13
C GLY A 73 -5.53 11.22 8.87
N VAL A 74 -6.18 10.05 8.88
CA VAL A 74 -6.10 9.04 7.79
C VAL A 74 -6.40 9.63 6.41
N GLY A 75 -7.38 10.54 6.30
CA GLY A 75 -7.72 11.19 5.03
C GLY A 75 -6.61 12.11 4.51
N GLY A 76 -5.89 12.80 5.41
CA GLY A 76 -4.72 13.60 5.05
C GLY A 76 -3.56 12.73 4.59
N ALA A 77 -3.27 11.66 5.34
CA ALA A 77 -2.25 10.68 4.98
C ALA A 77 -2.52 10.03 3.60
N LEU A 78 -3.75 9.59 3.35
CA LEU A 78 -4.15 9.01 2.05
C LEU A 78 -4.01 10.02 0.90
N ARG A 79 -4.40 11.29 1.09
CA ARG A 79 -4.21 12.33 0.07
C ARG A 79 -2.74 12.52 -0.28
N CYS A 80 -1.85 12.49 0.71
CA CYS A 80 -0.41 12.52 0.48
C CYS A 80 0.07 11.29 -0.30
N GLY A 81 -0.40 10.10 0.06
CA GLY A 81 -0.11 8.87 -0.68
C GLY A 81 -0.57 8.91 -2.13
N PHE A 82 -1.79 9.40 -2.41
CA PHE A 82 -2.28 9.55 -3.78
C PHE A 82 -1.45 10.56 -4.59
N ARG A 83 -1.04 11.68 -3.99
CA ARG A 83 -0.17 12.65 -4.66
C ARG A 83 1.20 12.06 -4.97
N TYR A 84 1.75 11.28 -4.05
CA TYR A 84 3.00 10.55 -4.30
C TYR A 84 2.84 9.57 -5.46
N ALA A 85 1.76 8.78 -5.46
CA ALA A 85 1.46 7.81 -6.52
C ALA A 85 1.45 8.47 -7.90
N VAL A 86 0.69 9.57 -8.05
CA VAL A 86 0.60 10.34 -9.29
C VAL A 86 1.96 10.91 -9.72
N THR A 87 2.72 11.47 -8.77
CA THR A 87 4.02 12.09 -9.07
C THR A 87 5.06 11.08 -9.54
N HIS A 88 4.95 9.82 -9.11
CA HIS A 88 5.88 8.74 -9.45
C HIS A 88 5.35 7.80 -10.54
N GLY A 89 4.23 8.14 -11.18
CA GLY A 89 3.71 7.40 -12.34
C GLY A 89 2.93 6.13 -12.01
N TYR A 90 2.58 5.90 -10.74
CA TYR A 90 1.71 4.78 -10.37
C TYR A 90 0.28 5.03 -10.87
N ARG A 91 -0.37 3.96 -11.35
CA ARG A 91 -1.72 4.01 -11.95
C ARG A 91 -2.78 3.42 -11.04
N ILE A 92 -2.38 2.58 -10.09
CA ILE A 92 -3.27 1.93 -9.13
C ILE A 92 -2.75 2.16 -7.74
N VAL A 93 -3.63 2.57 -6.83
CA VAL A 93 -3.33 2.65 -5.40
C VAL A 93 -4.20 1.64 -4.66
N VAL A 94 -3.55 0.88 -3.78
CA VAL A 94 -4.23 0.01 -2.83
C VAL A 94 -3.96 0.54 -1.43
N GLN A 95 -5.03 0.79 -0.67
CA GLN A 95 -4.90 1.14 0.75
C GLN A 95 -4.78 -0.16 1.56
N CYS A 96 -3.83 -0.18 2.50
CA CYS A 96 -3.70 -1.23 3.51
C CYS A 96 -3.39 -0.57 4.87
N ASP A 97 -4.00 -1.04 5.96
CA ASP A 97 -3.82 -0.42 7.27
C ASP A 97 -2.55 -0.95 7.97
N ALA A 98 -1.88 -0.08 8.73
CA ALA A 98 -0.63 -0.41 9.42
C ALA A 98 -0.81 -1.37 10.61
N ASP A 99 -2.03 -1.52 11.14
CA ASP A 99 -2.33 -2.32 12.33
C ASP A 99 -2.43 -3.84 12.05
N GLY A 100 -2.36 -4.25 10.78
CA GLY A 100 -2.41 -5.64 10.35
C GLY A 100 -3.80 -6.27 10.32
N GLN A 101 -4.89 -5.52 10.48
CA GLN A 101 -6.25 -6.06 10.35
C GLN A 101 -6.61 -6.44 8.92
N HIS A 102 -5.96 -5.82 7.94
CA HIS A 102 -6.09 -6.16 6.53
C HIS A 102 -4.98 -7.13 6.12
N ASP A 103 -5.37 -8.31 5.62
CA ASP A 103 -4.41 -9.28 5.06
C ASP A 103 -3.93 -8.81 3.67
N PRO A 104 -2.64 -8.45 3.49
CA PRO A 104 -2.13 -8.01 2.20
C PRO A 104 -2.24 -9.07 1.09
N ALA A 105 -2.43 -10.36 1.42
CA ALA A 105 -2.67 -11.39 0.42
C ALA A 105 -3.97 -11.17 -0.37
N GLN A 106 -4.92 -10.38 0.16
CA GLN A 106 -6.16 -10.04 -0.54
C GLN A 106 -5.96 -9.02 -1.68
N ILE A 107 -4.82 -8.34 -1.74
CA ILE A 107 -4.52 -7.34 -2.77
C ILE A 107 -4.67 -7.94 -4.18
N ALA A 108 -4.15 -9.15 -4.41
CA ALA A 108 -4.25 -9.82 -5.70
C ALA A 108 -5.71 -10.01 -6.14
N ARG A 109 -6.59 -10.38 -5.21
CA ARG A 109 -8.03 -10.57 -5.49
C ARG A 109 -8.72 -9.24 -5.83
N LEU A 110 -8.35 -8.14 -5.17
CA LEU A 110 -8.88 -6.81 -5.49
C LEU A 110 -8.44 -6.37 -6.90
N LEU A 111 -7.17 -6.58 -7.24
CA LEU A 111 -6.63 -6.28 -8.56
C LEU A 111 -7.29 -7.14 -9.65
N ASP A 112 -7.48 -8.44 -9.40
CA ASP A 112 -8.16 -9.32 -10.34
C ASP A 112 -9.60 -8.86 -10.62
N ALA A 113 -10.35 -8.46 -9.58
CA ALA A 113 -11.67 -7.88 -9.75
C ALA A 113 -11.64 -6.57 -10.56
N MET A 114 -10.67 -5.70 -10.26
CA MET A 114 -10.46 -4.45 -10.98
C MET A 114 -10.25 -4.69 -12.48
N TYR A 115 -9.31 -5.57 -12.84
CA TYR A 115 -8.99 -5.89 -14.23
C TYR A 115 -10.11 -6.65 -14.94
N THR A 116 -10.77 -7.59 -14.27
CA THR A 116 -11.83 -8.42 -14.86
C THR A 116 -13.05 -7.60 -15.22
N HIS A 117 -13.41 -6.64 -14.37
CA HIS A 117 -14.61 -5.83 -14.55
C HIS A 117 -14.33 -4.45 -15.15
N GLY A 118 -13.06 -4.10 -15.39
CA GLY A 118 -12.68 -2.76 -15.82
C GLY A 118 -13.13 -1.68 -14.84
N ALA A 119 -13.07 -1.99 -13.54
CA ALA A 119 -13.58 -1.10 -12.49
C ALA A 119 -12.55 -0.05 -12.10
N ASP A 120 -12.99 1.18 -11.83
CA ASP A 120 -12.11 2.25 -11.32
C ASP A 120 -11.94 2.20 -9.80
N LEU A 121 -12.87 1.55 -9.09
CA LEU A 121 -12.86 1.39 -7.64
C LEU A 121 -13.31 -0.02 -7.25
N VAL A 122 -12.53 -0.67 -6.40
CA VAL A 122 -12.85 -1.97 -5.81
C VAL A 122 -12.75 -1.86 -4.29
N ILE A 123 -13.76 -2.37 -3.58
CA ILE A 123 -13.83 -2.31 -2.12
C ILE A 123 -13.79 -3.73 -1.57
N GLY A 124 -12.86 -3.99 -0.65
CA GLY A 124 -12.88 -5.20 0.18
C GLY A 124 -14.00 -5.11 1.21
N SER A 125 -14.90 -6.09 1.23
CA SER A 125 -16.04 -6.14 2.15
C SER A 125 -15.98 -7.40 3.01
N ARG A 126 -16.28 -7.26 4.30
CA ARG A 126 -16.47 -8.39 5.23
C ARG A 126 -17.87 -9.01 5.15
N PHE A 127 -18.78 -8.41 4.38
CA PHE A 127 -20.19 -8.79 4.28
C PHE A 127 -20.60 -9.27 2.88
N ALA A 128 -19.64 -9.44 1.97
CA ALA A 128 -19.88 -9.85 0.58
C ALA A 128 -19.92 -11.36 0.42
#